data_AF-A0AAZ1XTB4-F1
#
_entry.id   AF-A0AAZ1XTB4-F1
#
_cell.length_a   1.000
_cell.length_b   1.000
_cell.length_c   1.000
_cell.angle_alpha   90.00
_cell.angle_beta   90.00
_cell.angle_gamma   90.00
#
_symmetry.space_group_name_H-M   'P 1'
#
loop_
_entity.id
_entity.type
_entity.pdbx_description
1 polymer ?
#
loop_
_entity_poly.entity_id
_entity_poly.type
_entity_poly.pdbx_seq_one_letter_code
_entity_poly.pdbx_strand_id
1 'polypeptide(L)'
;MLRAPSKLYVRETTVAAYQSGKVYKVISKQFKVHHFTVSKIIHKWKPLKTAANLPSSGRLSKFTPRSEHAITLTLFSIRNTEAWLSFTKLHLNKPNDFCSNVVWTHDTKVETSGHNTAPHLTNSKYQLSTLLSRNI
;
A
#
# COMPACT_ATOMS: atom_id res chain seq x y z
N MET A 1 16.49 33.69 -15.84
CA MET A 1 16.67 32.33 -16.42
C MET A 1 15.31 31.76 -16.78
N LEU A 2 15.14 31.18 -17.97
CA LEU A 2 13.89 30.50 -18.35
C LEU A 2 13.82 29.13 -17.67
N ARG A 3 12.76 28.88 -16.89
CA ARG A 3 12.52 27.58 -16.23
C ARG A 3 12.19 26.54 -17.30
N ALA A 4 12.88 25.40 -17.27
CA ALA A 4 12.60 24.30 -18.20
C ALA A 4 11.13 23.82 -18.07
N PRO A 5 10.44 23.53 -19.18
CA PRO A 5 9.03 23.12 -19.15
C PRO A 5 8.85 21.82 -18.36
N SER A 6 7.82 21.77 -17.52
CA SER A 6 7.55 20.59 -16.70
C SER A 6 7.12 19.39 -17.57
N LYS A 7 7.41 18.18 -17.09
CA LYS A 7 7.04 16.93 -17.79
C LYS A 7 5.52 16.74 -17.94
N LEU A 8 4.72 17.42 -17.09
CA LEU A 8 3.26 17.44 -17.17
C LEU A 8 2.79 18.40 -18.28
N TYR A 9 3.32 19.62 -18.32
CA TYR A 9 3.02 20.63 -19.35
C TYR A 9 3.16 20.05 -20.77
N VAL A 10 4.27 19.38 -21.07
CA VAL A 10 4.52 18.75 -22.38
C VAL A 10 3.45 17.70 -22.76
N ARG A 11 2.84 17.04 -21.78
CA ARG A 11 1.80 16.03 -22.03
C ARG A 11 0.43 16.66 -22.21
N GLU A 12 0.08 17.63 -21.39
CA GLU A 12 -1.18 18.38 -21.49
C GLU A 12 -1.28 19.09 -22.83
N THR A 13 -0.20 19.77 -23.24
CA THR A 13 -0.14 20.43 -24.57
C THR A 13 -0.13 19.43 -25.73
N THR A 14 0.48 18.25 -25.56
CA THR A 14 0.41 17.14 -26.53
C THR A 14 -1.02 16.59 -26.69
N VAL A 15 -1.74 16.41 -25.57
CA VAL A 15 -3.13 15.93 -25.58
C VAL A 15 -4.06 16.97 -26.20
N ALA A 16 -3.94 18.24 -25.82
CA ALA A 16 -4.71 19.33 -26.42
C ALA A 16 -4.46 19.44 -27.93
N ALA A 17 -3.19 19.38 -28.36
CA ALA A 17 -2.83 19.39 -29.78
C ALA A 17 -3.42 18.20 -30.57
N TYR A 18 -3.49 17.01 -29.95
CA TYR A 18 -4.13 15.83 -30.53
C TYR A 18 -5.66 15.99 -30.62
N GLN A 19 -6.30 16.56 -29.60
CA GLN A 19 -7.74 16.87 -29.61
C GLN A 19 -8.09 17.90 -30.70
N SER A 20 -7.20 18.84 -31.03
CA SER A 20 -7.31 19.73 -32.19
C SER A 20 -7.08 19.04 -33.55
N GLY A 21 -6.97 17.71 -33.61
CA GLY A 21 -6.79 16.96 -34.85
C GLY A 21 -5.37 16.99 -35.45
N LYS A 22 -4.36 17.50 -34.73
CA LYS A 22 -2.99 17.57 -35.27
C LYS A 22 -2.33 16.19 -35.39
N VAL A 23 -1.68 15.95 -36.52
CA VAL A 23 -0.95 14.70 -36.80
C VAL A 23 0.29 14.57 -35.90
N TYR A 24 0.58 13.35 -35.43
CA TYR A 24 1.69 13.06 -34.49
C TYR A 24 3.06 13.62 -34.92
N LYS A 25 3.36 13.63 -36.23
CA LYS A 25 4.60 14.22 -36.79
C LYS A 25 4.70 15.73 -36.55
N VAL A 26 3.58 16.46 -36.61
CA VAL A 26 3.51 17.92 -36.36
C VAL A 26 3.72 18.21 -34.87
N ILE A 27 3.02 17.45 -34.00
CA ILE A 27 3.16 17.53 -32.55
C ILE A 27 4.61 17.25 -32.11
N SER A 28 5.22 16.20 -32.67
CA SER A 28 6.62 15.83 -32.41
C SER A 28 7.60 16.96 -32.73
N LYS A 29 7.45 17.61 -33.89
CA LYS A 29 8.24 18.79 -34.27
C LYS A 29 7.98 19.99 -33.35
N GLN A 30 6.71 20.29 -33.06
CA GLN A 30 6.30 21.44 -32.23
C GLN A 30 6.91 21.38 -30.83
N PHE A 31 6.86 20.22 -30.17
CA PHE A 31 7.36 20.07 -28.79
C PHE A 31 8.83 19.60 -28.71
N LYS A 32 9.51 19.40 -29.86
CA LYS A 32 10.86 18.81 -29.95
C LYS A 32 10.97 17.46 -29.22
N VAL A 33 9.89 16.68 -29.24
CA VAL A 33 9.76 15.37 -28.57
C VAL A 33 9.75 14.28 -29.63
N HIS A 34 10.52 13.20 -29.44
CA HIS A 34 10.54 12.07 -30.37
C HIS A 34 9.14 11.49 -30.61
N HIS A 35 8.80 11.21 -31.87
CA HIS A 35 7.44 10.86 -32.28
C HIS A 35 6.85 9.67 -31.51
N PHE A 36 7.66 8.67 -31.16
CA PHE A 36 7.23 7.50 -30.39
C PHE A 36 6.77 7.86 -28.96
N THR A 37 7.31 8.93 -28.38
CA THR A 37 6.90 9.46 -27.08
C THR A 37 5.52 10.12 -27.19
N VAL A 38 5.24 10.86 -28.27
CA VAL A 38 3.90 11.39 -28.59
C VAL A 38 2.90 10.23 -28.70
N SER A 39 3.24 9.18 -29.46
CA SER A 39 2.43 7.96 -29.56
C SER A 39 2.17 7.34 -28.19
N LYS A 40 3.20 7.14 -27.34
CA LYS A 40 3.05 6.55 -25.99
C LYS A 40 2.16 7.39 -25.06
N ILE A 41 2.22 8.72 -25.14
CA ILE A 41 1.35 9.62 -24.36
C ILE A 41 -0.11 9.40 -24.78
N ILE A 42 -0.39 9.43 -26.09
CA ILE A 42 -1.75 9.34 -26.62
C ILE A 42 -2.35 7.93 -26.41
N HIS A 43 -1.55 6.86 -26.55
CA HIS A 43 -2.00 5.50 -26.25
C HIS A 43 -2.37 5.31 -24.76
N LYS A 44 -1.65 5.94 -23.83
CA LYS A 44 -2.01 5.93 -22.40
C LYS A 44 -3.21 6.83 -22.09
N TRP A 45 -3.33 7.97 -22.77
CA TRP A 45 -4.44 8.90 -22.58
C TRP A 45 -5.78 8.34 -23.08
N LYS A 46 -5.81 7.59 -24.20
CA LYS A 46 -7.04 7.03 -24.76
C LYS A 46 -7.95 6.32 -23.73
N PRO A 47 -7.45 5.37 -22.92
CA PRO A 47 -8.22 4.74 -21.84
C PRO A 47 -8.29 5.58 -20.55
N LEU A 48 -7.20 6.24 -20.13
CA LEU A 48 -7.13 6.91 -18.82
C LEU A 48 -7.75 8.31 -18.78
N LYS A 49 -7.99 8.94 -19.95
CA LYS A 49 -8.37 10.35 -20.18
C LYS A 49 -7.54 11.41 -19.46
N THR A 50 -6.45 11.01 -18.82
CA THR A 50 -5.61 11.80 -17.92
C THR A 50 -4.24 12.03 -18.55
N ALA A 51 -3.76 13.27 -18.58
CA ALA A 51 -2.43 13.62 -19.12
C ALA A 51 -1.30 13.39 -18.09
N ALA A 52 -1.60 13.48 -16.80
CA ALA A 52 -0.68 13.18 -15.71
C ALA A 52 -0.24 11.70 -15.69
N ASN A 53 0.84 11.41 -14.96
CA ASN A 53 1.18 10.01 -14.65
C ASN A 53 0.28 9.53 -13.52
N LEU A 54 -0.52 8.50 -13.78
CA LEU A 54 -1.14 7.73 -12.70
C LEU A 54 -0.03 7.05 -11.89
N PRO A 55 -0.10 7.03 -10.54
CA PRO A 55 0.80 6.19 -9.74
C PRO A 55 0.69 4.74 -10.21
N SER A 56 1.82 4.01 -10.19
CA SER A 56 1.78 2.57 -10.45
C SER A 56 0.92 1.89 -9.39
N SER A 57 0.20 0.83 -9.76
CA SER A 57 -0.69 0.05 -8.87
C SER A 57 0.03 -0.67 -7.71
N GLY A 58 1.31 -0.37 -7.47
CA GLY A 58 2.16 -1.02 -6.49
C GLY A 58 2.65 -2.41 -6.93
N ARG A 59 3.27 -3.11 -5.98
CA ARG A 59 3.58 -4.54 -6.08
C ARG A 59 2.35 -5.31 -5.60
N LEU A 60 1.94 -6.36 -6.33
CA LEU A 60 0.91 -7.28 -5.84
C LEU A 60 1.34 -7.89 -4.48
N SER A 61 0.43 -7.92 -3.52
CA SER A 61 0.66 -8.60 -2.24
C SER A 61 0.93 -10.08 -2.46
N LYS A 62 1.87 -10.67 -1.68
CA LYS A 62 2.19 -12.10 -1.77
C LYS A 62 0.97 -12.98 -1.48
N PHE A 63 0.09 -12.50 -0.63
CA PHE A 63 -1.21 -13.11 -0.38
C PHE A 63 -2.28 -12.33 -1.14
N THR A 64 -3.16 -13.07 -1.82
CA THR A 64 -4.43 -12.54 -2.34
C THR A 64 -5.48 -12.58 -1.22
N PRO A 65 -6.54 -11.74 -1.26
CA PRO A 65 -7.64 -11.83 -0.30
C PRO A 65 -8.24 -13.25 -0.19
N ARG A 66 -8.22 -14.01 -1.29
CA ARG A 66 -8.67 -15.41 -1.32
C ARG A 66 -7.74 -16.36 -0.55
N SER A 67 -6.41 -16.18 -0.64
CA SER A 67 -5.46 -16.98 0.14
C SER A 67 -5.42 -16.57 1.61
N GLU A 68 -5.60 -15.28 1.93
CA GLU A 68 -5.74 -14.81 3.30
C GLU A 68 -6.98 -15.43 3.95
N HIS A 69 -8.12 -15.38 3.26
CA HIS A 69 -9.37 -16.01 3.72
C HIS A 69 -9.27 -17.54 3.82
N ALA A 70 -8.50 -18.20 2.95
CA ALA A 70 -8.25 -19.64 3.07
C ALA A 70 -7.39 -19.99 4.30
N ILE A 71 -6.41 -19.15 4.63
CA ILE A 71 -5.58 -19.32 5.84
C ILE A 71 -6.43 -19.07 7.10
N THR A 72 -7.24 -18.01 7.14
CA THR A 72 -8.11 -17.75 8.30
C THR A 72 -9.16 -18.84 8.47
N LEU A 73 -9.83 -19.29 7.40
CA LEU A 73 -10.81 -20.38 7.47
C LEU A 73 -10.19 -21.74 7.88
N THR A 74 -8.92 -22.00 7.55
CA THR A 74 -8.25 -23.24 7.97
C THR A 74 -7.82 -23.19 9.43
N LEU A 75 -7.30 -22.07 9.92
CA LEU A 75 -7.00 -21.88 11.35
C LEU A 75 -8.24 -21.88 12.25
N PHE A 76 -9.34 -21.27 11.79
CA PHE A 76 -10.63 -21.22 12.49
C PHE A 76 -11.60 -22.34 12.10
N SER A 77 -11.10 -23.40 11.45
CA SER A 77 -11.91 -24.58 11.14
C SER A 77 -12.45 -25.22 12.42
N ILE A 78 -13.68 -25.74 12.37
CA ILE A 78 -14.48 -26.32 13.48
C ILE A 78 -13.69 -27.32 14.36
N ARG A 79 -12.63 -27.94 13.82
CA ARG A 79 -11.72 -28.82 14.58
C ARG A 79 -11.01 -28.12 15.76
N ASN A 80 -10.86 -26.80 15.70
CA ASN A 80 -10.31 -25.99 16.79
C ASN A 80 -11.39 -25.43 17.73
N THR A 81 -12.67 -25.42 17.37
CA THR A 81 -13.71 -24.80 18.22
C THR A 81 -13.90 -25.57 19.52
N GLU A 82 -13.84 -26.91 19.50
CA GLU A 82 -13.91 -27.72 20.74
C GLU A 82 -12.67 -27.57 21.63
N ALA A 83 -11.48 -27.45 21.03
CA ALA A 83 -10.25 -27.16 21.77
C ALA A 83 -10.30 -25.76 22.43
N TRP A 84 -10.82 -24.77 21.70
CA TRP A 84 -11.00 -23.41 22.21
C TRP A 84 -12.12 -23.32 23.26
N LEU A 85 -13.23 -24.06 23.07
CA LEU A 85 -14.35 -24.13 24.01
C LEU A 85 -13.97 -24.86 25.31
N SER A 86 -13.17 -25.92 25.24
CA SER A 86 -12.63 -26.60 26.42
C SER A 86 -11.57 -25.75 27.14
N PHE A 87 -10.66 -25.11 26.40
CA PHE A 87 -9.67 -24.19 26.97
C PHE A 87 -10.31 -22.99 27.67
N THR A 88 -11.30 -22.35 27.05
CA THR A 88 -12.06 -21.24 27.67
C THR A 88 -12.81 -21.72 28.90
N LYS A 89 -13.56 -22.84 28.83
CA LYS A 89 -14.23 -23.43 30.01
C LYS A 89 -13.28 -23.70 31.18
N LEU A 90 -12.09 -24.24 30.90
CA LEU A 90 -11.05 -24.53 31.90
C LEU A 90 -10.41 -23.25 32.48
N HIS A 91 -10.66 -22.09 31.89
CA HIS A 91 -10.07 -20.80 32.26
C HIS A 91 -11.09 -19.73 32.69
N LEU A 92 -12.39 -20.02 32.68
CA LEU A 92 -13.47 -19.13 33.15
C LEU A 92 -13.31 -18.71 34.62
N ASN A 93 -12.78 -19.60 35.47
CA ASN A 93 -12.63 -19.37 36.92
C ASN A 93 -11.26 -18.80 37.31
N LYS A 94 -10.44 -18.35 36.35
CA LYS A 94 -9.15 -17.72 36.66
C LYS A 94 -9.37 -16.29 37.17
N PRO A 95 -8.61 -15.82 38.17
CA PRO A 95 -8.70 -14.45 38.63
C PRO A 95 -8.23 -13.49 37.53
N ASN A 96 -8.79 -12.28 37.52
CA ASN A 96 -8.63 -11.30 36.44
C ASN A 96 -7.17 -10.85 36.21
N ASP A 97 -6.31 -11.02 37.21
CA ASP A 97 -4.88 -10.72 37.20
C ASP A 97 -4.00 -11.86 36.66
N PHE A 98 -4.54 -13.05 36.37
CA PHE A 98 -3.79 -14.23 35.90
C PHE A 98 -2.82 -13.91 34.75
N CYS A 99 -3.27 -13.11 33.77
CA CYS A 99 -2.48 -12.76 32.59
C CYS A 99 -1.26 -11.85 32.89
N SER A 100 -1.15 -11.25 34.08
CA SER A 100 -0.02 -10.41 34.46
C SER A 100 1.23 -11.21 34.85
N ASN A 101 1.05 -12.45 35.34
CA ASN A 101 2.13 -13.33 35.78
C ASN A 101 2.52 -14.39 34.73
N VAL A 102 1.82 -14.46 33.60
CA VAL A 102 2.12 -15.38 32.50
C VAL A 102 3.14 -14.74 31.56
N VAL A 103 4.36 -15.31 31.55
CA VAL A 103 5.35 -15.01 30.52
C VAL A 103 4.92 -15.65 29.21
N TRP A 104 4.47 -14.84 28.26
CA TRP A 104 4.12 -15.30 26.92
C TRP A 104 5.36 -15.45 26.04
N THR A 105 5.80 -16.69 25.84
CA THR A 105 6.72 -17.04 24.76
C THR A 105 5.98 -16.87 23.44
N HIS A 106 6.20 -15.73 22.78
CA HIS A 106 5.70 -15.52 21.43
C HIS A 106 6.68 -16.21 20.45
N ASP A 107 6.22 -17.24 19.75
CA ASP A 107 7.01 -17.92 18.71
C ASP A 107 7.25 -16.99 17.52
N THR A 108 8.23 -16.11 17.65
CA THR A 108 8.86 -15.44 16.52
C THR A 108 9.99 -16.33 16.01
N LYS A 109 9.77 -16.91 14.83
CA LYS A 109 10.79 -17.66 14.09
C LYS A 109 12.03 -16.78 13.89
N VAL A 110 13.11 -17.07 14.61
CA VAL A 110 14.39 -16.40 14.41
C VAL A 110 15.02 -16.94 13.13
N GLU A 111 14.95 -16.18 12.04
CA GLU A 111 15.73 -16.47 10.83
C GLU A 111 17.16 -15.90 11.00
N THR A 112 18.06 -16.71 11.56
CA THR A 112 19.48 -16.35 11.70
C THR A 112 20.24 -16.50 10.38
N SER A 113 20.08 -15.54 9.45
CA SER A 113 21.03 -15.35 8.35
C SER A 113 20.91 -13.98 7.67
N GLY A 114 21.94 -13.13 7.78
CA GLY A 114 22.22 -12.09 6.77
C GLY A 114 22.23 -10.62 7.23
N HIS A 115 23.41 -10.11 7.60
CA HIS A 115 23.75 -8.69 7.75
C HIS A 115 23.49 -7.87 6.46
N ASN A 116 23.21 -6.56 6.46
CA ASN A 116 22.94 -5.54 7.49
C ASN A 116 22.05 -4.42 6.82
N THR A 117 21.64 -3.27 7.37
CA THR A 117 22.31 -2.21 8.18
C THR A 117 21.24 -1.36 8.95
N ALA A 118 21.47 -0.07 9.20
CA ALA A 118 20.62 0.87 9.97
C ALA A 118 20.76 2.32 9.40
N PRO A 119 20.10 3.37 9.94
CA PRO A 119 18.72 3.48 10.45
C PRO A 119 17.96 4.72 9.89
N HIS A 120 16.63 4.78 10.08
CA HIS A 120 15.94 6.08 10.27
C HIS A 120 14.76 5.95 11.24
N LEU A 121 14.57 6.97 12.07
CA LEU A 121 13.52 7.15 13.08
C LEU A 121 12.12 7.25 12.40
N THR A 122 10.97 7.07 13.04
CA THR A 122 10.54 7.53 14.38
C THR A 122 9.45 6.65 15.01
N ASN A 123 9.38 6.64 16.34
CA ASN A 123 8.30 6.01 17.11
C ASN A 123 6.90 6.56 16.75
N SER A 124 5.94 5.65 16.52
CA SER A 124 4.50 5.95 16.55
C SER A 124 3.75 4.86 17.34
N LYS A 125 3.95 4.89 18.65
CA LYS A 125 3.14 4.23 19.67
C LYS A 125 3.05 5.24 20.84
N TYR A 126 1.90 5.31 21.52
CA TYR A 126 1.56 6.31 22.55
C TYR A 126 1.31 7.75 22.06
N GLN A 127 0.16 8.00 21.42
CA GLN A 127 -0.39 9.36 21.18
C GLN A 127 -1.93 9.44 21.32
N LEU A 128 -2.54 8.65 22.23
CA LEU A 128 -4.00 8.68 22.49
C LEU A 128 -4.34 8.44 23.97
N SER A 129 -3.81 9.25 24.89
CA SER A 129 -4.15 9.15 26.33
C SER A 129 -4.19 10.47 27.11
N THR A 130 -4.18 11.65 26.46
CA THR A 130 -3.96 12.93 27.16
C THR A 130 -4.98 14.04 26.84
N LEU A 131 -6.16 13.73 26.28
CA LEU A 131 -7.15 14.76 25.89
C LEU A 131 -8.64 14.42 26.21
N LEU A 132 -8.94 13.59 27.22
CA LEU A 132 -10.33 13.34 27.69
C LEU A 132 -10.48 13.27 29.22
N SER A 133 -9.82 14.18 29.96
CA SER A 133 -10.09 14.38 31.40
C SER A 133 -10.04 15.85 31.83
N ARG A 134 -10.36 16.76 30.90
CA ARG A 134 -10.71 18.16 31.17
C ARG A 134 -12.00 18.48 30.40
N ASN A 135 -13.12 18.04 30.96
CA ASN A 135 -14.49 18.55 30.78
C ASN A 135 -15.51 17.47 31.22
N ILE A 136 -15.81 17.46 32.51
CA ILE A 136 -17.13 17.42 33.18
C ILE A 136 -16.83 17.47 34.69
#